data_AF-A0A167G379-F1
#
_entry.id   AF-A0A167G379-F1
#
_cell.length_a   1.000
_cell.length_b   1.000
_cell.length_c   1.000
_cell.angle_alpha   90.00
_cell.angle_beta   90.00
_cell.angle_gamma   90.00
#
_symmetry.space_group_name_H-M   'P 1'
#
loop_
_entity.id
_entity.type
_entity.pdbx_description
1 polymer ?
#
loop_
_entity_poly.entity_id
_entity_poly.type
_entity_poly.pdbx_seq_one_letter_code
_entity_poly.pdbx_strand_id
1 'polypeptide(L)'
;QLSKTCHSWRSFLHLHMHLRWDFNRAFRSFVPDASIFRAMMGRTGTILTGRFALDFLRNSANQYSLLDICSTSLHANEVLHFFLDRGYQITTFHPT
;
A
#
# COMPACT_ATOMS: atom_id res chain seq x y z
N GLN A 1 14.53 -14.05 -31.91
CA GLN A 1 13.23 -14.64 -31.49
C GLN A 1 13.00 -14.58 -29.98
N LEU A 2 14.02 -14.67 -29.12
CA LEU A 2 13.93 -14.51 -27.65
C LEU A 2 13.37 -13.16 -27.15
N SER A 3 13.58 -12.06 -27.89
CA SER A 3 13.09 -10.72 -27.48
C SER A 3 11.56 -10.59 -27.55
N LYS A 4 10.91 -11.22 -28.53
CA LYS A 4 9.45 -11.18 -28.70
C LYS A 4 8.73 -11.97 -27.61
N THR A 5 9.29 -13.11 -27.20
CA THR A 5 8.80 -13.90 -26.05
C THR A 5 9.00 -13.17 -24.73
N CYS A 6 10.12 -12.46 -24.52
CA CYS A 6 10.30 -11.60 -23.34
C CYS A 6 9.27 -10.46 -23.26
N HIS A 7 8.95 -9.79 -24.37
CA HIS A 7 7.92 -8.74 -24.39
C HIS A 7 6.51 -9.28 -24.10
N SER A 8 6.17 -10.44 -24.68
CA SER A 8 4.88 -11.09 -24.43
C SER A 8 4.77 -11.57 -22.98
N TRP A 9 5.83 -12.15 -22.44
CA TRP A 9 5.88 -12.61 -21.05
C TRP A 9 5.82 -11.45 -20.06
N ARG A 10 6.56 -10.36 -20.32
CA ARG A 10 6.48 -9.14 -19.52
C ARG A 10 5.07 -8.56 -19.50
N SER A 11 4.39 -8.54 -20.65
CA SER A 11 3.02 -8.03 -20.75
C SER A 11 2.03 -8.92 -19.99
N PHE A 12 2.17 -10.24 -20.10
CA PHE A 12 1.37 -11.20 -19.34
C PHE A 12 1.58 -11.06 -17.83
N LEU A 13 2.83 -10.99 -17.37
CA LEU A 13 3.15 -10.75 -15.96
C LEU A 13 2.59 -9.41 -15.48
N HIS A 14 2.73 -8.35 -16.26
CA HIS A 14 2.20 -7.04 -15.91
C HIS A 14 0.67 -7.08 -15.74
N LEU A 15 -0.04 -7.74 -16.66
CA LEU A 15 -1.48 -7.92 -16.59
C LEU A 15 -1.88 -8.77 -15.37
N HIS A 16 -1.18 -9.89 -15.14
CA HIS A 16 -1.46 -10.80 -14.03
C HIS A 16 -1.19 -10.13 -12.67
N MET A 17 -0.12 -9.33 -12.57
CA MET A 17 0.18 -8.54 -11.38
C MET A 17 -0.89 -7.48 -11.13
N HIS A 18 -1.33 -6.77 -12.16
CA HIS A 18 -2.38 -5.75 -12.02
C HIS A 18 -3.73 -6.33 -11.60
N LEU A 19 -4.10 -7.50 -12.14
CA LEU A 19 -5.36 -8.17 -11.79
C LEU A 19 -5.33 -8.78 -10.38
N ARG A 20 -4.16 -9.22 -9.92
CA ARG A 20 -3.99 -9.88 -8.62
C ARG A 20 -3.72 -8.91 -7.47
N TRP A 21 -3.05 -7.79 -7.74
CA TRP A 21 -2.64 -6.81 -6.74
C TRP A 21 -3.13 -5.41 -7.11
N ASP A 22 -4.46 -5.26 -7.17
CA ASP A 22 -5.09 -3.95 -7.35
C ASP A 22 -4.94 -3.10 -6.07
N PHE A 23 -3.90 -2.28 -6.06
CA PHE A 23 -3.60 -1.35 -4.97
C PHE A 23 -4.74 -0.35 -4.74
N ASN A 24 -5.40 0.16 -5.79
CA ASN A 24 -6.47 1.13 -5.61
C ASN A 24 -7.65 0.51 -4.88
N ARG A 25 -8.01 -0.73 -5.25
CA ARG A 25 -9.08 -1.47 -4.58
C ARG A 25 -8.72 -1.81 -3.13
N ALA A 26 -7.50 -2.28 -2.88
CA ALA A 26 -7.08 -2.72 -1.55
C ALA A 26 -7.01 -1.58 -0.51
N PHE A 27 -6.72 -0.35 -0.97
CA PHE A 27 -6.51 0.80 -0.10
C PHE A 27 -7.71 1.73 0.04
N ARG A 28 -8.79 1.49 -0.73
CA ARG A 28 -9.97 2.35 -0.79
C ARG A 28 -10.66 2.56 0.56
N SER A 29 -10.53 1.62 1.49
CA SER A 29 -11.10 1.72 2.84
C SER A 29 -10.28 2.60 3.79
N PHE A 30 -9.01 2.87 3.46
CA PHE A 30 -8.11 3.67 4.29
C PHE A 30 -7.94 5.06 3.70
N VAL A 31 -7.57 5.14 2.43
CA VAL A 31 -7.27 6.42 1.79
C VAL A 31 -8.26 6.68 0.65
N PRO A 32 -8.79 7.91 0.52
CA PRO A 32 -9.68 8.26 -0.58
C PRO A 32 -9.01 8.12 -1.95
N ASP A 33 -7.71 8.42 -2.01
CA ASP A 33 -6.89 8.32 -3.21
C ASP A 33 -5.62 7.52 -2.93
N ALA A 34 -5.62 6.27 -3.39
CA ALA A 34 -4.50 5.36 -3.23
C ALA A 34 -3.29 5.74 -4.10
N SER A 35 -3.48 6.52 -5.17
CA SER A 35 -2.38 6.98 -6.01
C SER A 35 -1.52 8.02 -5.28
N ILE A 36 -2.18 8.96 -4.59
CA ILE A 36 -1.52 9.96 -3.75
C ILE A 36 -0.81 9.28 -2.57
N PHE A 37 -1.45 8.28 -1.96
CA PHE A 37 -0.82 7.49 -0.90
C PHE A 37 0.43 6.74 -1.38
N ARG A 38 0.36 6.10 -2.55
CA ARG A 38 1.52 5.41 -3.15
C ARG A 38 2.65 6.37 -3.49
N ALA A 39 2.34 7.58 -3.97
CA ALA A 39 3.34 8.61 -4.24
C ALA A 39 4.04 9.06 -2.96
N MET A 40 3.28 9.27 -1.87
CA MET A 40 3.84 9.55 -0.55
C MET A 40 4.78 8.43 -0.12
N MET A 41 4.32 7.17 -0.16
CA MET A 41 5.15 6.01 0.24
C MET A 41 6.47 5.91 -0.52
N GLY A 42 6.44 6.12 -1.84
CA GLY A 42 7.63 6.08 -2.67
C GLY A 42 8.64 7.18 -2.32
N ARG A 43 8.16 8.35 -1.90
CA ARG A 43 8.99 9.51 -1.52
C ARG A 43 9.55 9.40 -0.11
N THR A 44 8.79 8.87 0.83
CA THR A 44 9.17 8.75 2.25
C THR A 44 9.86 7.44 2.59
N GLY A 45 9.86 6.47 1.67
CA GLY A 45 10.28 5.10 1.95
C GLY A 45 9.33 4.38 2.92
N THR A 46 8.06 4.82 3.01
CA THR A 46 7.06 4.13 3.82
C THR A 46 6.72 2.77 3.22
N ILE A 47 6.76 1.74 4.06
CA ILE A 47 6.42 0.36 3.69
C ILE A 47 5.16 -0.10 4.42
N LEU A 48 4.44 -1.03 3.79
CA LEU A 48 3.31 -1.72 4.41
C LEU A 48 3.82 -2.81 5.32
N THR A 49 3.19 -2.96 6.48
CA THR A 49 3.53 -4.01 7.45
C THR A 49 2.26 -4.68 7.96
N GLY A 50 2.42 -5.55 8.96
CA GLY A 50 1.31 -6.14 9.68
C GLY A 50 0.44 -7.07 8.83
N ARG A 51 -0.80 -7.27 9.28
CA ARG A 51 -1.68 -8.29 8.72
C ARG A 51 -2.15 -7.94 7.31
N PHE A 52 -2.42 -6.67 7.07
CA PHE A 52 -2.82 -6.16 5.76
C PHE A 52 -1.79 -6.52 4.68
N ALA A 53 -0.50 -6.28 4.94
CA ALA A 53 0.56 -6.57 3.96
C ALA A 53 0.64 -8.06 3.57
N LEU A 54 0.57 -8.95 4.57
CA LEU A 54 0.62 -10.41 4.35
C LEU A 54 -0.54 -10.89 3.49
N ASP A 55 -1.74 -10.38 3.78
CA ASP A 55 -2.92 -10.84 3.09
C ASP A 55 -3.08 -10.19 1.70
N PHE A 56 -2.64 -8.95 1.53
CA PHE A 56 -2.51 -8.31 0.21
C PHE A 56 -1.62 -9.18 -0.70
N LEU A 57 -0.47 -9.64 -0.20
CA LEU A 57 0.42 -10.55 -0.94
C LEU A 57 -0.24 -11.90 -1.25
N ARG A 58 -1.08 -12.41 -0.35
CA ARG A 58 -1.85 -13.65 -0.55
C ARG A 58 -3.05 -13.49 -1.48
N ASN A 59 -3.40 -12.26 -1.89
CA ASN A 59 -4.63 -11.95 -2.62
C ASN A 59 -5.89 -12.45 -1.87
N SER A 60 -5.89 -12.27 -0.56
CA SER A 60 -7.00 -12.64 0.33
C SER A 60 -7.99 -11.48 0.45
N ALA A 61 -9.28 -11.75 0.21
CA ALA A 61 -10.34 -10.74 0.17
C ALA A 61 -10.94 -10.41 1.55
N ASN A 62 -10.13 -10.32 2.61
CA ASN A 62 -10.69 -9.91 3.90
C ASN A 62 -10.86 -8.39 3.92
N GLN A 63 -11.97 -7.93 4.51
CA GLN A 63 -12.09 -6.52 4.91
C GLN A 63 -11.19 -6.31 6.13
N TYR A 64 -10.28 -5.35 6.04
CA TYR A 64 -9.38 -4.99 7.13
C TYR A 64 -9.89 -3.74 7.83
N SER A 65 -9.82 -3.77 9.16
CA SER A 65 -10.08 -2.60 9.99
C SER A 65 -8.86 -1.70 10.16
N LEU A 66 -7.65 -2.23 9.93
CA LEU A 66 -6.39 -1.56 10.23
C LEU A 66 -5.38 -1.67 9.09
N LEU A 67 -4.61 -0.60 8.93
CA LEU A 67 -3.48 -0.50 8.00
C LEU A 67 -2.23 -0.18 8.82
N ASP A 68 -1.30 -1.13 8.85
CA ASP A 68 0.00 -0.95 9.50
C ASP A 68 1.03 -0.46 8.49
N ILE A 69 1.76 0.59 8.84
CA ILE A 69 2.83 1.16 8.03
C ILE A 69 4.08 1.39 8.89
N CYS A 70 5.24 1.33 8.25
CA CYS A 70 6.51 1.72 8.84
C CYS A 70 7.17 2.77 7.95
N SER A 71 7.69 3.84 8.56
CA SER A 71 8.44 4.89 7.89
C SER A 71 9.75 5.13 8.61
N THR A 72 10.73 5.67 7.89
CA THR A 72 11.96 6.16 8.52
C THR A 72 11.62 7.33 9.46
N SER A 73 12.42 7.49 10.52
CA SER A 73 12.26 8.61 11.47
C SER A 73 12.41 9.98 10.79
N LEU A 74 13.22 10.05 9.72
CA LEU A 74 13.42 11.26 8.92
C LEU A 74 12.13 11.79 8.30
N HIS A 75 11.22 10.88 7.89
CA HIS A 75 9.96 11.22 7.22
C HIS A 75 8.73 11.00 8.10
N ALA A 76 8.90 10.65 9.38
CA ALA A 76 7.79 10.32 10.27
C ALA A 76 6.75 11.45 10.39
N ASN A 77 7.21 12.71 10.51
CA ASN A 77 6.31 13.86 10.59
C ASN A 77 5.49 14.04 9.31
N GLU A 78 6.12 13.85 8.15
CA GLU A 78 5.43 13.99 6.87
C GLU A 78 4.34 12.93 6.68
N VAL A 79 4.67 11.68 7.02
CA VAL A 79 3.72 10.57 6.99
C VAL A 79 2.58 10.82 7.99
N LEU A 80 2.89 11.31 9.18
CA LEU A 80 1.87 11.68 10.16
C LEU A 80 0.93 12.77 9.61
N HIS A 81 1.47 13.88 9.11
CA HIS A 81 0.69 14.97 8.54
C HIS A 81 -0.16 14.51 7.35
N PHE A 82 0.34 13.60 6.52
CA PHE A 82 -0.45 13.01 5.44
C PHE A 82 -1.78 12.43 5.92
N PHE A 83 -1.80 11.74 7.06
CA PHE A 83 -3.02 11.18 7.63
C PHE A 83 -3.86 12.25 8.35
N LEU A 84 -3.23 13.14 9.11
CA LEU A 84 -3.93 14.23 9.81
C LEU A 84 -4.71 15.12 8.83
N ASP A 85 -4.10 15.49 7.70
CA ASP A 85 -4.73 16.30 6.65
C ASP A 85 -5.94 15.61 6.00
N ARG A 86 -6.12 14.30 6.23
CA ARG A 86 -7.24 13.47 5.75
C ARG A 86 -8.26 13.14 6.84
N GLY A 87 -8.14 13.79 8.01
CA GLY A 87 -9.08 13.65 9.12
C GLY A 87 -8.80 12.48 10.07
N TYR A 88 -7.65 11.83 9.94
CA TYR A 88 -7.22 10.86 10.95
C TYR A 88 -6.88 11.55 12.27
N GLN A 89 -7.08 10.83 13.36
CA GLN A 89 -6.81 11.33 14.71
C GLN A 89 -5.71 10.50 15.36
N ILE A 90 -4.88 11.15 16.19
CA ILE A 90 -3.88 10.46 16.98
C ILE A 90 -4.59 9.84 18.18
N THR A 91 -4.56 8.52 18.26
CA THR A 91 -5.01 7.76 19.43
C THR A 91 -3.82 7.06 20.06
N THR A 92 -3.64 7.20 21.36
CA THR A 92 -2.68 6.40 22.12
C THR A 92 -3.29 5.03 22.39
N PHE A 93 -2.75 3.99 21.75
CA PHE A 93 -3.09 2.61 22.13
C PHE A 93 -2.24 2.19 23.33
N HIS A 94 -2.89 1.68 24.37
CA HIS A 94 -2.22 1.02 25.48
C HIS A 94 -2.54 -0.47 25.38
N PRO A 95 -1.57 -1.33 25.04
CA PRO A 95 -1.80 -2.76 25.05
C PRO A 95 -2.12 -3.21 26.49
N THR A 96 -3.34 -3.70 26.69
CA THR A 96 -3.76 -4.40 27.91
C THR A 96 -3.15 -5.78 28.01
#